data_AF-A0A2E6Y0K9-F1
#
_entry.id   AF-A0A2E6Y0K9-F1
#
_cell.length_a   1.000
_cell.length_b   1.000
_cell.length_c   1.000
_cell.angle_alpha   90.00
_cell.angle_beta   90.00
_cell.angle_gamma   90.00
#
_symmetry.space_group_name_H-M   'P 1'
#
loop_
_entity.id
_entity.type
_entity.pdbx_description
1 polymer ?
#
loop_
_entity_poly.entity_id
_entity_poly.type
_entity_poly.pdbx_seq_one_letter_code
_entity_poly.pdbx_strand_id
1 'polypeptide(L)'
;MMMQDTLSVLFGLAGLANPFALLIGGTLGWFADARAKLVIAGIAAAALSLLLDVSMNFSGIAPVGGYEGGPLAVLPFRFLGGALAATLVHGLRNRAKGRK
;
A
#
# COMPACT_ATOMS: atom_id res chain seq x y z
N MET A 1 -8.26 21.41 -9.68
CA MET A 1 -8.01 19.99 -9.98
C MET A 1 -9.31 19.38 -10.49
N MET A 2 -9.34 18.74 -11.66
CA MET A 2 -10.56 18.11 -12.17
C MET A 2 -10.80 16.79 -11.43
N MET A 3 -12.06 16.34 -11.34
CA MET A 3 -12.44 15.10 -10.64
C MET A 3 -11.66 13.87 -11.16
N GLN A 4 -11.41 13.80 -12.47
CA GLN A 4 -10.59 12.77 -13.11
C GLN A 4 -9.14 12.74 -12.60
N ASP A 5 -8.52 13.90 -12.34
CA ASP A 5 -7.14 13.98 -11.86
C ASP A 5 -7.05 13.40 -10.44
N THR A 6 -8.04 13.72 -9.60
CA THR A 6 -8.12 13.22 -8.22
C THR A 6 -8.27 11.71 -8.18
N LEU A 7 -9.17 11.15 -8.99
CA LEU A 7 -9.36 9.69 -9.07
C LEU A 7 -8.10 8.99 -9.57
N SER A 8 -7.41 9.58 -10.55
CA SER A 8 -6.15 9.03 -11.09
C SER A 8 -5.04 9.00 -10.03
N VAL A 9 -4.93 10.02 -9.19
CA VAL A 9 -3.99 10.03 -8.07
C VAL A 9 -4.35 8.97 -7.01
N LEU A 10 -5.62 8.90 -6.60
CA LEU A 10 -6.06 8.03 -5.52
C LEU A 10 -6.03 6.54 -5.90
N PHE A 11 -6.43 6.19 -7.11
CA PHE A 11 -6.42 4.80 -7.58
C PHE A 11 -5.12 4.41 -8.29
N GLY A 12 -4.32 5.38 -8.71
CA GLY A 12 -3.04 5.15 -9.37
C GLY A 12 -1.89 4.88 -8.40
N LEU A 13 -0.67 5.15 -8.88
CA LEU A 13 0.58 4.84 -8.19
C LEU A 13 0.79 5.64 -6.89
N ALA A 14 0.09 6.76 -6.72
CA ALA A 14 0.18 7.53 -5.50
C ALA A 14 -0.65 6.90 -4.36
N GLY A 15 -1.77 6.25 -4.66
CA GLY A 15 -2.69 5.67 -3.66
C GLY A 15 -2.77 4.14 -3.72
N LEU A 16 -3.87 3.62 -4.27
CA LEU A 16 -4.23 2.20 -4.20
C LEU A 16 -3.19 1.28 -4.85
N ALA A 17 -2.67 1.69 -6.00
CA ALA A 17 -1.67 0.95 -6.76
C ALA A 17 -0.24 1.35 -6.40
N ASN A 18 -0.02 1.94 -5.21
CA ASN A 18 1.31 2.33 -4.79
C ASN A 18 2.23 1.10 -4.66
N PRO A 19 3.35 1.03 -5.40
CA PRO A 19 4.17 -0.17 -5.48
C PRO A 19 4.76 -0.56 -4.13
N PHE A 20 5.17 0.41 -3.30
CA PHE A 20 5.70 0.14 -1.98
C PHE A 20 4.62 -0.39 -1.04
N ALA A 21 3.44 0.22 -1.02
CA ALA A 21 2.33 -0.25 -0.20
C ALA A 21 1.93 -1.69 -0.56
N LEU A 22 1.86 -2.02 -1.86
CA LEU A 22 1.56 -3.36 -2.34
C LEU A 22 2.63 -4.38 -1.94
N LEU A 23 3.92 -4.03 -2.09
CA LEU A 23 5.03 -4.91 -1.72
C LEU A 23 5.07 -5.18 -0.21
N ILE A 24 4.95 -4.13 0.61
CA ILE A 24 4.95 -4.25 2.07
C ILE A 24 3.75 -5.06 2.53
N GLY A 25 2.55 -4.71 2.06
CA GLY A 25 1.32 -5.41 2.40
C GLY A 25 1.37 -6.89 2.01
N GLY A 26 1.77 -7.18 0.78
CA GLY A 26 1.92 -8.55 0.29
C GLY A 26 2.93 -9.35 1.10
N THR A 27 4.11 -8.79 1.37
CA THR A 27 5.15 -9.46 2.17
C THR A 27 4.64 -9.78 3.58
N LEU A 28 4.05 -8.81 4.27
CA LEU A 28 3.50 -9.02 5.61
C LEU A 28 2.30 -9.99 5.61
N GLY A 29 1.47 -9.96 4.57
CA GLY A 29 0.36 -10.88 4.38
C GLY A 29 0.81 -12.35 4.23
N TRP A 30 1.97 -12.58 3.61
CA TRP A 30 2.56 -13.91 3.54
C TRP A 30 2.89 -14.47 4.94
N PHE A 31 3.40 -13.63 5.83
CA PHE A 31 3.75 -14.05 7.19
C PHE A 31 2.59 -14.00 8.18
N ALA A 32 1.44 -13.43 7.79
CA ALA A 32 0.26 -13.36 8.65
C ALA A 32 -0.26 -14.77 9.01
N ASP A 33 -0.50 -14.95 10.30
CA ASP A 33 -1.09 -16.14 10.94
C ASP A 33 -2.52 -15.90 11.45
N ALA A 34 -2.94 -14.63 11.57
CA ALA A 34 -4.28 -14.27 12.00
C ALA A 34 -4.85 -13.14 11.14
N ARG A 35 -6.17 -13.08 11.00
CA ARG A 35 -6.87 -12.03 10.23
C ARG A 35 -6.57 -10.62 10.73
N ALA A 36 -6.40 -10.44 12.04
CA ALA A 36 -6.00 -9.16 12.64
C ALA A 36 -4.65 -8.64 12.09
N LYS A 37 -3.72 -9.55 11.74
CA LYS A 37 -2.42 -9.17 11.18
C LYS A 37 -2.50 -8.63 9.76
N LEU A 38 -3.60 -8.89 9.03
CA LEU A 38 -3.83 -8.28 7.71
C LEU A 38 -4.15 -6.79 7.82
N VAL A 39 -4.89 -6.39 8.85
CA VAL A 39 -5.15 -4.97 9.13
C VAL A 39 -3.85 -4.27 9.51
N ILE A 40 -3.03 -4.91 10.37
CA ILE A 40 -1.70 -4.41 10.74
C ILE A 40 -0.81 -4.29 9.50
N ALA A 41 -0.84 -5.26 8.59
CA ALA A 41 -0.11 -5.21 7.33
C ALA A 41 -0.54 -4.03 6.45
N GLY A 42 -1.85 -3.74 6.37
CA GLY A 42 -2.36 -2.55 5.68
C GLY A 42 -1.87 -1.24 6.31
N ILE A 43 -1.91 -1.14 7.64
CA ILE A 43 -1.41 0.05 8.36
C ILE A 43 0.09 0.22 8.15
N ALA A 44 0.87 -0.85 8.28
CA ALA A 44 2.30 -0.85 8.04
C ALA A 44 2.62 -0.48 6.59
N ALA A 45 1.88 -1.01 5.61
CA ALA A 45 2.03 -0.64 4.21
C ALA A 45 1.82 0.87 3.98
N ALA A 46 0.77 1.45 4.55
CA ALA A 46 0.50 2.87 4.44
C ALA A 46 1.58 3.74 5.11
N ALA A 47 1.96 3.40 6.35
CA ALA A 47 2.94 4.16 7.11
C ALA A 47 4.35 4.07 6.50
N LEU A 48 4.81 2.86 6.18
CA LEU A 48 6.16 2.65 5.64
C LEU A 48 6.30 3.23 4.21
N SER A 49 5.27 3.10 3.36
CA SER A 49 5.30 3.76 2.03
C SER A 49 5.30 5.29 2.13
N LEU A 50 4.63 5.86 3.14
CA LEU A 50 4.70 7.29 3.42
C LEU A 50 6.10 7.71 3.89
N LEU A 51 6.73 6.95 4.78
CA LEU A 51 8.10 7.22 5.20
C LEU A 51 9.09 7.16 4.03
N LEU A 52 8.88 6.25 3.08
CA LEU A 52 9.67 6.19 1.85
C LEU A 52 9.49 7.44 0.99
N ASP A 53 8.25 7.88 0.77
CA ASP A 53 7.98 9.12 0.02
C ASP A 53 8.60 10.35 0.69
N VAL A 54 8.49 10.45 2.01
CA VAL A 54 9.12 11.53 2.78
C VAL A 54 10.63 11.48 2.62
N SER A 55 11.24 10.29 2.70
CA SER A 55 12.68 10.10 2.49
C SER A 55 13.12 10.46 1.06
N MET A 56 12.31 10.11 0.05
CA MET A 56 12.52 10.51 -1.35
C MET A 56 12.48 12.03 -1.50
N ASN A 57 11.46 12.68 -0.93
CA ASN A 57 11.32 14.12 -0.97
C ASN A 57 12.52 14.84 -0.30
N PHE A 58 12.96 14.36 0.87
CA PHE A 58 14.16 14.87 1.55
C PHE A 58 15.46 14.71 0.75
N SER A 59 15.54 13.72 -0.14
CA SER A 59 16.69 13.50 -1.03
C SER A 59 16.58 14.23 -2.38
N GLY A 60 15.53 15.02 -2.59
CA GLY A 60 15.25 15.72 -3.85
C GLY A 60 14.65 14.83 -4.95
N ILE A 61 14.26 13.60 -4.61
CA ILE A 61 13.59 12.67 -5.53
C ILE A 61 12.08 12.88 -5.42
N ALA A 62 11.39 12.96 -6.55
CA ALA A 62 9.93 13.08 -6.56
C ALA A 62 9.28 11.83 -5.93
N PRO A 63 8.29 11.99 -5.02
CA PRO A 63 7.58 10.86 -4.41
C PRO A 63 6.77 10.08 -5.44
N VAL A 64 6.47 8.83 -5.14
CA VAL A 64 5.85 7.93 -6.12
C VAL A 64 4.40 8.36 -6.41
N GLY A 65 4.13 8.59 -7.69
CA GLY A 65 2.80 8.91 -8.21
C GLY A 65 2.43 10.40 -8.21
N GLY A 66 3.35 11.30 -7.82
CA GLY A 66 3.25 12.75 -8.04
C GLY A 66 1.93 13.38 -7.57
N TYR A 67 1.84 13.74 -6.30
CA TYR A 67 0.63 14.34 -5.70
C TYR A 67 0.95 15.65 -4.98
N GLU A 68 0.06 16.64 -5.11
CA GLU A 68 0.26 17.98 -4.54
C GLU A 68 -0.45 18.18 -3.19
N GLY A 69 -1.51 17.40 -2.91
CA GLY A 69 -2.12 17.35 -1.58
C GLY A 69 -1.32 16.40 -0.71
N GLY A 70 -0.62 16.90 0.31
CA GLY A 70 0.46 16.22 1.03
C GLY A 70 0.23 14.73 1.43
N PRO A 71 1.28 14.02 1.90
CA PRO A 71 1.33 12.55 1.95
C PRO A 71 0.17 11.83 2.67
N LEU A 72 -0.53 12.53 3.55
CA LEU A 72 -1.69 12.03 4.27
C LEU A 72 -2.94 11.88 3.38
N ALA A 73 -3.05 12.60 2.27
CA ALA A 73 -4.21 12.55 1.37
C ALA A 73 -4.36 11.19 0.68
N VAL A 74 -3.24 10.54 0.38
CA VAL A 74 -3.20 9.23 -0.30
C VAL A 74 -3.13 8.05 0.68
N LEU A 75 -2.95 8.33 1.98
CA LEU A 75 -2.77 7.33 3.03
C LEU A 75 -3.93 6.32 3.12
N PRO A 76 -5.22 6.72 3.09
CA PRO A 76 -6.32 5.75 3.14
C PRO A 76 -6.30 4.77 1.97
N PHE A 77 -5.95 5.23 0.78
CA PHE A 77 -5.86 4.40 -0.41
C PHE A 77 -4.66 3.45 -0.36
N ARG A 78 -3.53 3.90 0.19
CA ARG A 78 -2.36 3.03 0.44
C ARG A 78 -2.67 1.95 1.47
N PHE A 79 -3.41 2.29 2.51
CA PHE A 79 -3.90 1.31 3.48
C PHE A 79 -4.76 0.25 2.79
N LEU A 80 -5.73 0.66 1.98
CA LEU A 80 -6.58 -0.26 1.23
C LEU A 80 -5.76 -1.13 0.26
N GLY A 81 -4.83 -0.53 -0.48
CA GLY A 81 -3.96 -1.25 -1.42
C GLY A 81 -3.10 -2.29 -0.70
N GLY A 82 -2.44 -1.88 0.40
CA GLY A 82 -1.65 -2.77 1.23
C GLY A 82 -2.46 -3.88 1.88
N ALA A 83 -3.65 -3.59 2.40
CA ALA A 83 -4.55 -4.58 3.00
C ALA A 83 -5.08 -5.59 1.97
N LEU A 84 -5.41 -5.13 0.76
CA LEU A 84 -5.80 -5.99 -0.35
C LEU A 84 -4.65 -6.91 -0.77
N ALA A 85 -3.45 -6.36 -0.95
CA ALA A 85 -2.26 -7.15 -1.26
C ALA A 85 -1.98 -8.19 -0.17
N ALA A 86 -2.05 -7.79 1.11
CA ALA A 86 -1.86 -8.70 2.23
C ALA A 86 -2.88 -9.84 2.23
N THR A 87 -4.16 -9.51 1.99
CA THR A 87 -5.25 -10.49 1.97
C THR A 87 -5.10 -11.48 0.81
N LEU A 88 -4.75 -10.97 -0.38
CA LEU A 88 -4.51 -11.80 -1.56
C LEU A 88 -3.35 -12.78 -1.32
N VAL A 89 -2.21 -12.28 -0.85
CA VAL A 89 -1.01 -13.09 -0.62
C VAL A 89 -1.23 -14.11 0.50
N HIS A 90 -1.91 -13.71 1.58
CA HIS A 90 -2.30 -14.61 2.66
C HIS A 90 -3.22 -15.74 2.15
N GLY A 91 -4.22 -15.41 1.32
CA GLY A 91 -5.12 -16.38 0.71
C GLY A 91 -4.39 -17.36 -0.21
N LEU A 92 -3.47 -16.87 -1.04
CA LEU A 92 -2.63 -17.71 -1.92
C LEU A 92 -1.77 -18.68 -1.11
N ARG A 93 -1.12 -18.20 -0.04
CA ARG A 93 -0.33 -19.05 0.87
C ARG A 93 -1.16 -20.17 1.48
N ASN A 94 -2.35 -19.87 1.99
CA ASN A 94 -3.20 -20.86 2.63
C ASN A 94 -3.69 -21.92 1.63
N ARG A 95 -4.01 -21.51 0.39
CA ARG A 95 -4.32 -22.45 -0.70
C ARG A 95 -3.12 -23.32 -1.08
N ALA A 96 -1.91 -22.77 -1.10
CA ALA A 96 -0.70 -23.54 -1.38
C ALA A 96 -0.40 -24.57 -0.28
N LYS A 97 -0.69 -24.24 0.99
CA LYS A 97 -0.52 -25.16 2.13
C LYS A 97 -1.59 -26.26 2.19
N GLY A 98 -2.85 -25.96 1.84
CA GLY A 98 -3.95 -26.94 1.81
C GLY A 98 -3.94 -27.88 0.60
N ARG A 99 -3.00 -27.70 -0.33
CA ARG A 99 -2.75 -28.60 -1.47
C ARG A 99 -1.67 -29.65 -1.19
N LYS A 100 -1.18 -29.75 0.04
CA LYS A 100 -0.35 -30.85 0.53
C LYS A 100 -1.20 -31.80 1.38
#